data_AF-A0A662R4M4-F1
#
_entry.id   AF-A0A662R4M4-F1
#
_cell.length_a   1.000
_cell.length_b   1.000
_cell.length_c   1.000
_cell.angle_alpha   90.00
_cell.angle_beta   90.00
_cell.angle_gamma   90.00
#
_symmetry.space_group_name_H-M   'P 1'
#
loop_
_entity.id
_entity.type
_entity.pdbx_description
1 polymer ?
#
loop_
_entity_poly.entity_id
_entity_poly.type
_entity_poly.pdbx_seq_one_letter_code
_entity_poly.pdbx_strand_id
1 'polypeptide(L)'
;MHKDELIYLHSVLLQLRIFFEEMGIQADFDRYDEMNISPVHIHRSKSEHKRAIFLLGEALAEAITSKSNLYERMHEIAESVSSR
;
A
#
# COMPACT_ATOMS: atom_id res chain seq x y z
N MET A 1 7.52 12.90 -13.17
CA MET A 1 6.42 13.00 -12.19
C MET A 1 6.48 14.34 -11.46
N HIS A 2 5.41 15.10 -11.56
CA HIS A 2 5.12 16.30 -10.77
C HIS A 2 4.92 15.95 -9.30
N LYS A 3 4.96 16.95 -8.41
CA LYS A 3 4.85 16.72 -6.96
C LYS A 3 3.48 16.16 -6.60
N ASP A 4 2.44 16.71 -7.20
CA ASP A 4 1.06 16.34 -6.90
C ASP A 4 0.76 14.91 -7.38
N GLU A 5 1.35 14.48 -8.50
CA GLU A 5 1.30 13.08 -8.96
C GLU A 5 1.98 12.12 -7.97
N LEU A 6 3.10 12.52 -7.35
CA LEU A 6 3.78 11.73 -6.33
C LEU A 6 2.96 11.65 -5.04
N ILE A 7 2.36 12.77 -4.60
CA ILE A 7 1.49 12.78 -3.42
C ILE A 7 0.27 11.89 -3.67
N TYR A 8 -0.35 11.99 -4.85
CA TYR A 8 -1.48 11.16 -5.24
C TYR A 8 -1.11 9.67 -5.25
N LEU A 9 0.00 9.29 -5.88
CA LEU A 9 0.47 7.91 -5.89
C LEU A 9 0.77 7.40 -4.47
N HIS A 10 1.39 8.23 -3.63
CA HIS A 10 1.63 7.90 -2.23
C HIS A 10 0.31 7.63 -1.48
N SER A 11 -0.73 8.45 -1.70
CA SER A 11 -2.06 8.22 -1.12
C SER A 11 -2.67 6.90 -1.57
N VAL A 12 -2.59 6.58 -2.87
CA VAL A 12 -3.14 5.32 -3.41
C VAL A 12 -2.43 4.10 -2.80
N LEU A 13 -1.10 4.13 -2.68
CA LEU A 13 -0.36 3.02 -2.08
C LEU A 13 -0.63 2.86 -0.58
N LEU A 14 -0.83 3.97 0.14
CA LEU A 14 -1.21 3.92 1.55
C LEU A 14 -2.62 3.33 1.73
N GLN A 15 -3.56 3.65 0.84
CA GLN A 15 -4.88 3.00 0.83
C GLN A 15 -4.78 1.50 0.53
N LEU A 16 -3.88 1.10 -0.37
CA LEU A 16 -3.67 -0.30 -0.69
C LEU A 16 -3.08 -1.08 0.49
N ARG A 17 -2.19 -0.46 1.28
CA ARG A 17 -1.73 -1.02 2.56
C ARG A 17 -2.91 -1.30 3.50
N ILE A 18 -3.78 -0.31 3.72
CA ILE A 18 -4.94 -0.45 4.62
C ILE A 18 -5.84 -1.60 4.12
N PHE A 19 -6.07 -1.67 2.82
CA PHE A 19 -6.84 -2.78 2.23
C PHE A 19 -6.20 -4.15 2.48
N PHE A 20 -4.86 -4.26 2.39
CA PHE A 20 -4.17 -5.52 2.70
C PHE A 20 -4.33 -5.90 4.18
N GLU A 21 -4.20 -4.93 5.09
CA GLU A 21 -4.43 -5.13 6.51
C GLU A 21 -5.87 -5.61 6.79
N GLU A 22 -6.88 -4.99 6.15
CA GLU A 22 -8.29 -5.38 6.25
C GLU A 22 -8.56 -6.80 5.71
N MET A 23 -7.86 -7.19 4.64
CA MET A 23 -7.91 -8.56 4.11
C MET A 23 -7.13 -9.57 4.97
N GLY A 24 -6.47 -9.14 6.05
CA GLY A 24 -5.60 -9.97 6.88
C GLY A 24 -4.37 -10.48 6.13
N ILE A 25 -3.93 -9.78 5.08
CA ILE A 25 -2.69 -10.03 4.38
C ILE A 25 -1.57 -9.41 5.22
N GLN A 26 -0.56 -10.21 5.53
CA GLN A 26 0.58 -9.76 6.32
C GLN A 26 1.62 -9.20 5.36
N ALA A 27 2.07 -7.98 5.63
CA ALA A 27 3.12 -7.28 4.90
C ALA A 27 3.99 -6.53 5.91
N ASP A 28 5.29 -6.42 5.64
CA ASP A 28 6.21 -5.63 6.46
C ASP A 28 6.30 -4.20 5.92
N PHE A 29 5.75 -3.24 6.68
CA PHE A 29 5.80 -1.82 6.34
C PHE A 29 6.76 -1.02 7.25
N ASP A 30 7.57 -1.69 8.08
CA ASP A 30 8.39 -1.03 9.11
C ASP A 30 9.34 0.01 8.50
N ARG A 31 9.97 -0.32 7.37
CA ARG A 31 10.86 0.60 6.64
C ARG A 31 10.14 1.87 6.18
N TYR A 32 8.87 1.76 5.81
CA TYR A 32 8.05 2.91 5.46
C TYR A 32 7.68 3.72 6.71
N ASP A 33 7.26 3.03 7.79
CA ASP A 33 6.82 3.66 9.03
C ASP A 33 7.96 4.46 9.72
N GLU A 34 9.19 3.96 9.65
CA GLU A 34 10.40 4.64 10.11
C GLU A 34 10.64 6.01 9.42
N MET A 35 10.12 6.21 8.21
CA MET A 35 10.26 7.50 7.52
C MET A 35 9.42 8.61 8.14
N ASN A 36 8.40 8.26 8.94
CA ASN A 36 7.45 9.20 9.54
C ASN A 36 6.90 10.23 8.52
N ILE A 37 6.49 9.73 7.35
CA ILE A 37 5.93 10.53 6.27
C ILE A 37 4.56 9.97 5.84
N SER A 38 3.63 10.86 5.51
CA SER A 38 2.29 10.55 5.05
C SER A 38 1.96 11.46 3.87
N PRO A 39 1.02 11.11 2.98
CA PRO A 39 0.61 11.96 1.87
C PRO A 39 0.15 13.36 2.29
N VAL A 40 -0.37 13.52 3.52
CA VAL A 40 -0.77 14.83 4.07
C VAL A 40 0.40 15.79 4.28
N HIS A 41 1.63 15.28 4.35
CA HIS A 41 2.84 16.07 4.49
C HIS A 41 3.28 16.72 3.17
N ILE A 42 2.37 17.47 2.52
CA ILE A 42 2.55 18.06 1.18
C ILE A 42 3.75 19.02 1.07
N HIS A 43 4.30 19.49 2.18
CA HIS A 43 5.48 20.35 2.24
C HIS A 43 6.80 19.57 2.10
N ARG A 44 6.80 18.26 2.37
CA ARG A 44 7.98 17.39 2.24
C ARG A 44 8.49 17.33 0.79
N SER A 45 9.74 16.96 0.63
CA SER A 45 10.41 16.97 -0.68
C SER A 45 9.87 15.89 -1.62
N LYS A 46 10.05 16.11 -2.94
CA LYS A 46 9.74 15.08 -3.94
C LYS A 46 10.52 13.78 -3.70
N SER A 47 11.75 13.89 -3.22
CA SER A 47 12.62 12.73 -2.97
C SER A 47 12.13 11.90 -1.78
N GLU A 48 11.62 12.54 -0.73
CA GLU A 48 11.00 11.83 0.39
C GLU A 48 9.73 11.09 -0.04
N HIS A 49 8.84 11.74 -0.80
CA HIS A 49 7.65 11.07 -1.35
C HIS A 49 8.00 9.90 -2.28
N LYS A 50 9.02 10.04 -3.14
CA LYS A 50 9.50 8.93 -3.99
C LYS A 50 10.01 7.75 -3.19
N ARG A 51 10.77 8.00 -2.11
CA ARG A 51 11.26 6.94 -1.23
C ARG A 51 10.12 6.24 -0.50
N ALA A 52 9.14 7.00 -0.02
CA ALA A 52 7.93 6.47 0.59
C ALA A 52 7.14 5.55 -0.37
N ILE A 53 6.92 6.01 -1.61
CA ILE A 53 6.30 5.20 -2.68
C ILE A 53 7.07 3.91 -2.93
N PHE A 54 8.41 4.00 -2.99
CA PHE A 54 9.25 2.83 -3.26
C PHE A 54 9.13 1.77 -2.16
N LEU A 55 9.22 2.18 -0.88
CA LEU A 55 9.13 1.25 0.25
C LEU A 55 7.73 0.64 0.39
N LEU A 56 6.66 1.43 0.18
CA LEU A 56 5.31 0.89 0.12
C LEU A 56 5.16 -0.13 -1.01
N GLY A 57 5.66 0.19 -2.20
CA GLY A 57 5.59 -0.71 -3.35
C GLY A 57 6.35 -2.02 -3.14
N GLU A 58 7.52 -1.97 -2.50
CA GLU A 58 8.32 -3.15 -2.13
C GLU A 58 7.54 -4.07 -1.17
N ALA A 59 7.05 -3.51 -0.06
CA ALA A 59 6.26 -4.25 0.94
C ALA A 59 4.97 -4.86 0.34
N LEU A 60 4.28 -4.12 -0.51
CA LEU A 60 3.09 -4.60 -1.22
C LEU A 60 3.42 -5.75 -2.17
N ALA A 61 4.51 -5.63 -2.95
CA ALA A 61 4.95 -6.69 -3.85
C ALA A 61 5.36 -7.96 -3.09
N GLU A 62 6.02 -7.81 -1.95
CA GLU A 62 6.36 -8.92 -1.05
C GLU A 62 5.10 -9.59 -0.49
N ALA A 63 4.09 -8.84 -0.07
CA ALA A 63 2.83 -9.41 0.39
C ALA A 63 2.08 -10.18 -0.71
N ILE A 64 2.13 -9.69 -1.96
CA ILE A 64 1.50 -10.37 -3.10
C ILE A 64 2.25 -11.67 -3.45
N THR A 65 3.59 -11.65 -3.43
CA THR A 65 4.41 -12.79 -3.84
C THR A 65 4.58 -13.85 -2.76
N SER A 66 4.60 -13.45 -1.49
CA SER A 66 4.75 -14.38 -0.35
C SER A 66 3.51 -15.24 -0.10
N LYS A 67 2.34 -14.82 -0.56
CA LYS A 67 1.10 -15.59 -0.49
C LYS A 67 0.54 -15.82 -1.89
N SER A 68 0.80 -16.98 -2.47
CA SER A 68 0.08 -17.54 -3.64
C SER A 68 -1.45 -17.61 -3.49
N ASN A 69 -2.00 -17.14 -2.37
CA ASN A 69 -3.40 -17.26 -1.96
C ASN A 69 -4.12 -15.90 -2.00
N LEU A 70 -3.50 -14.84 -2.54
CA LEU A 70 -4.14 -13.53 -2.72
C LEU A 70 -5.38 -13.65 -3.61
N TYR A 71 -5.26 -14.34 -4.75
CA TYR A 71 -6.38 -14.58 -5.66
C TYR A 71 -7.49 -15.39 -4.99
N GLU A 72 -7.14 -16.41 -4.19
CA GLU A 72 -8.09 -17.20 -3.41
C GLU A 72 -8.85 -16.35 -2.38
N ARG A 73 -8.15 -15.52 -1.59
CA ARG A 73 -8.80 -14.62 -0.63
C ARG A 73 -9.63 -13.53 -1.29
N MET A 74 -9.16 -12.96 -2.40
CA MET A 74 -9.94 -11.98 -3.17
C MET A 74 -11.22 -12.61 -3.72
N HIS A 75 -11.15 -13.86 -4.16
CA HIS A 75 -12.31 -14.62 -4.63
C HIS A 75 -13.29 -14.92 -3.48
N GLU A 76 -12.81 -15.41 -2.34
CA GLU A 76 -13.64 -15.64 -1.14
C GLU A 76 -14.38 -14.38 -0.68
N ILE A 77 -13.69 -13.24 -0.65
CA ILE A 77 -14.32 -11.96 -0.27
C ILE A 77 -15.37 -11.54 -1.30
N ALA A 78 -15.07 -11.64 -2.59
CA ALA A 78 -16.01 -11.28 -3.65
C ALA A 78 -17.29 -12.15 -3.59
N GLU A 79 -17.16 -13.46 -3.34
CA GLU A 79 -18.32 -14.35 -3.16
C GLU A 79 -19.12 -14.02 -1.90
N SER A 80 -18.45 -13.69 -0.79
CA SER A 80 -19.13 -13.31 0.47
C SER A 80 -19.93 -12.00 0.38
N VAL A 81 -19.51 -11.08 -0.49
CA VAL A 81 -20.19 -9.80 -0.74
C VAL A 81 -21.38 -10.00 -1.69
N SER A 82 -21.26 -10.90 -2.66
CA SER A 82 -22.32 -11.19 -3.64
C SER A 82 -23.43 -12.11 -3.10
N SER A 83 -23.22 -12.75 -1.95
CA SER A 83 -24.18 -13.66 -1.30
C SER A 83 -25.00 -13.00 -0.18
N ARG A 84 -24.89 -11.68 -0.01
CA ARG A 84 -25.75 -10.82 0.82
C ARG A 84 -26.70 -10.01 -0.06
#